data_AF-A0A957HZV1-F1
#
_entry.id   AF-A0A957HZV1-F1
#
_cell.length_a   1.000
_cell.length_b   1.000
_cell.length_c   1.000
_cell.angle_alpha   90.00
_cell.angle_beta   90.00
_cell.angle_gamma   90.00
#
_symmetry.space_group_name_H-M   'P 1'
#
loop_
_entity.id
_entity.type
_entity.pdbx_description
1 polymer ?
#
loop_
_entity_poly.entity_id
_entity_poly.type
_entity_poly.pdbx_seq_one_letter_code
_entity_poly.pdbx_strand_id
1 'polypeptide(L)'
;MKDEGRCRGAGEQGSKGASLLLPCALAPLLLLLAFALRLPGLFANTFDADEALFATWARYIATWRDPLLLTQAVDKPPLAIYLQALFYPLFGPVEWA
;
A
#
# COMPACT_ATOMS: atom_id res chain seq x y z
N MET A 1 29.20 -64.89 20.53
CA MET A 1 28.41 -63.80 21.16
C MET A 1 28.63 -62.56 20.32
N LYS A 2 27.57 -62.08 19.67
CA LYS A 2 27.61 -61.18 18.52
C LYS A 2 26.49 -60.17 18.70
N ASP A 3 26.74 -59.09 19.43
CA ASP A 3 25.73 -58.07 19.68
C ASP A 3 26.42 -56.69 19.83
N GLU A 4 26.61 -56.00 18.71
CA GLU A 4 26.83 -54.56 18.72
C GLU A 4 25.71 -53.90 17.93
N GLY A 5 24.80 -53.29 18.67
CA GLY A 5 23.64 -52.57 18.17
C GLY A 5 24.07 -51.44 17.24
N ARG A 6 23.68 -51.55 15.97
CA ARG A 6 23.75 -50.45 15.01
C ARG A 6 22.43 -49.69 15.03
N CYS A 7 22.56 -48.40 15.31
CA CYS A 7 21.56 -47.41 15.60
C CYS A 7 20.30 -47.47 14.71
N ARG A 8 19.15 -47.44 15.37
CA ARG A 8 17.90 -46.87 14.84
C ARG A 8 18.13 -45.40 14.46
N GLY A 9 17.44 -44.97 13.41
CA GLY A 9 16.76 -43.69 13.44
C GLY A 9 17.26 -42.63 12.48
N ALA A 10 16.40 -42.37 11.50
CA ALA A 10 15.99 -41.03 11.07
C ALA A 10 17.07 -40.13 10.48
N GLY A 11 17.11 -40.14 9.14
CA GLY A 11 17.52 -39.00 8.36
C GLY A 11 16.55 -38.85 7.19
N GLU A 12 15.27 -38.54 7.48
CA GLU A 12 14.41 -37.87 6.50
C GLU A 12 15.16 -36.59 6.09
N GLN A 13 15.85 -36.66 4.96
CA GLN A 13 16.41 -35.48 4.30
C GLN A 13 15.21 -34.73 3.73
N GLY A 14 14.60 -33.94 4.62
CA GLY A 14 13.45 -33.11 4.32
C GLY A 14 13.78 -32.18 3.17
N SER A 15 13.03 -32.38 2.08
CA SER A 15 12.74 -31.46 1.00
C SER A 15 12.19 -30.13 1.53
N LYS A 16 13.03 -29.36 2.24
CA LYS A 16 12.67 -28.05 2.83
C LYS A 16 13.23 -26.89 2.03
N GLY A 17 14.22 -27.14 1.15
CA GLY A 17 14.86 -26.11 0.31
C GLY A 17 13.94 -25.50 -0.74
N ALA A 18 12.94 -26.25 -1.24
CA ALA A 18 11.99 -25.75 -2.23
C ALA A 18 10.80 -24.98 -1.59
N SER A 19 10.52 -25.21 -0.30
CA SER A 19 9.31 -24.68 0.34
C SER A 19 9.50 -23.27 0.92
N LEU A 20 10.72 -22.89 1.31
CA LEU A 20 11.00 -21.54 1.83
C LEU A 20 11.25 -20.47 0.76
N LEU A 21 11.60 -20.85 -0.47
CA LEU A 21 11.84 -19.90 -1.56
C LEU A 21 10.55 -19.47 -2.28
N LEU A 22 9.50 -20.32 -2.23
CA LEU A 22 8.19 -20.04 -2.82
C LEU A 22 7.56 -18.71 -2.33
N PRO A 23 7.45 -18.42 -1.02
CA PRO A 23 6.80 -17.20 -0.55
C PRO A 23 7.61 -15.93 -0.86
N CYS A 24 8.93 -16.04 -0.99
CA CYS A 24 9.83 -14.90 -1.23
C CYS A 24 9.68 -14.35 -2.67
N ALA A 25 9.38 -15.21 -3.64
CA ALA A 25 9.10 -14.81 -5.02
C ALA A 25 7.60 -14.57 -5.28
N LEU A 26 6.70 -15.23 -4.54
CA LEU A 26 5.26 -14.99 -4.63
C LEU A 26 4.85 -13.62 -4.09
N ALA A 27 5.43 -13.17 -2.97
CA ALA A 27 5.11 -11.88 -2.38
C ALA A 27 5.35 -10.68 -3.34
N PRO A 28 6.52 -10.52 -3.99
CA PRO A 28 6.71 -9.43 -4.95
C PRO A 28 5.84 -9.60 -6.19
N LEU A 29 5.59 -10.83 -6.64
CA LEU A 29 4.69 -11.07 -7.77
C LEU A 29 3.25 -10.64 -7.47
N LEU A 30 2.74 -10.96 -6.27
CA LEU A 30 1.41 -10.55 -5.81
C LEU A 30 1.34 -9.03 -5.59
N LEU A 31 2.40 -8.41 -5.08
CA LEU A 31 2.50 -6.95 -4.95
C LEU A 31 2.45 -6.27 -6.32
N LEU A 32 3.22 -6.75 -7.30
CA LEU A 32 3.23 -6.22 -8.65
C LEU A 32 1.88 -6.43 -9.34
N LEU A 33 1.24 -7.58 -9.15
CA LEU A 33 -0.09 -7.86 -9.68
C LEU A 33 -1.15 -6.94 -9.04
N ALA A 34 -1.13 -6.78 -7.73
CA ALA A 34 -2.05 -5.89 -7.02
C ALA A 34 -1.84 -4.42 -7.42
N PHE A 35 -0.58 -4.01 -7.61
CA PHE A 35 -0.24 -2.69 -8.13
C PHE A 35 -0.78 -2.49 -9.55
N ALA A 36 -0.50 -3.43 -10.45
CA ALA A 36 -0.96 -3.38 -11.84
C ALA A 36 -2.49 -3.33 -11.93
N LEU A 37 -3.20 -4.04 -11.06
CA LEU A 37 -4.67 -4.04 -11.03
C LEU A 37 -5.26 -2.74 -10.47
N ARG A 38 -4.52 -2.00 -9.63
CA ARG A 38 -4.94 -0.68 -9.12
C ARG A 38 -4.65 0.48 -10.07
N LEU A 39 -3.70 0.34 -11.00
CA LEU A 39 -3.33 1.40 -11.94
C LEU A 39 -4.53 1.93 -12.76
N PRO A 40 -5.40 1.10 -13.35
CA PRO A 40 -6.53 1.61 -14.15
C PRO A 40 -7.50 2.48 -13.34
N GLY A 41 -7.72 2.15 -12.07
CA GLY A 41 -8.58 2.93 -11.17
C GLY A 41 -7.99 4.29 -10.82
N LEU A 42 -6.66 4.40 -10.78
CA LEU A 42 -5.97 5.66 -10.49
C LEU A 42 -6.07 6.68 -11.63
N PHE A 43 -6.26 6.22 -12.86
CA PHE A 43 -6.43 7.07 -14.06
C PHE A 43 -7.87 7.13 -14.58
N ALA A 44 -8.80 6.47 -13.89
CA ALA A 44 -10.21 6.65 -14.15
C ALA A 44 -10.62 7.98 -13.52
N ASN A 45 -10.98 8.97 -14.34
CA ASN A 45 -11.45 10.30 -13.92
C ASN A 45 -12.86 10.24 -13.28
N THR A 46 -13.04 9.35 -12.31
CA THR A 46 -14.29 9.12 -11.59
C THR A 46 -13.98 9.32 -10.12
N PHE A 47 -13.98 10.58 -9.69
CA PHE A 47 -13.94 10.88 -8.27
C PHE A 47 -15.28 10.56 -7.62
N ASP A 48 -15.24 9.81 -6.54
CA ASP A 48 -16.38 9.76 -5.63
C ASP A 48 -16.57 11.13 -4.94
N ALA A 49 -17.79 11.38 -4.47
CA ALA A 49 -18.17 12.70 -3.95
C ALA A 49 -17.30 13.15 -2.76
N ASP A 50 -16.86 12.21 -1.93
CA ASP A 50 -15.96 12.47 -0.80
C ASP A 50 -14.51 12.68 -1.25
N GLU A 51 -14.03 11.92 -2.25
CA GLU A 51 -12.70 12.12 -2.84
C GLU A 51 -12.54 13.51 -3.45
N ALA A 52 -13.53 13.96 -4.23
CA ALA A 52 -13.54 15.30 -4.81
C ALA A 52 -13.57 16.41 -3.73
N LEU A 53 -14.31 16.17 -2.64
CA LEU A 53 -14.39 17.08 -1.51
C LEU A 53 -13.03 17.21 -0.79
N PHE A 54 -12.36 16.09 -0.52
CA PHE A 54 -11.04 16.09 0.10
C PHE A 54 -9.96 16.71 -0.79
N ALA A 55 -9.97 16.44 -2.09
CA ALA A 55 -9.09 17.08 -3.06
C ALA A 55 -9.27 18.61 -3.07
N THR A 56 -10.52 19.08 -3.00
CA THR A 56 -10.83 20.51 -2.92
C THR A 56 -10.25 21.16 -1.65
N TRP A 57 -10.39 20.49 -0.51
CA TRP A 57 -9.84 20.96 0.76
C TRP A 57 -8.31 20.96 0.78
N ALA A 58 -7.68 19.90 0.30
CA ALA A 58 -6.23 19.81 0.19
C ALA A 58 -5.67 20.92 -0.74
N ARG A 59 -6.41 21.28 -1.80
CA ARG A 59 -6.06 22.43 -2.66
C ARG A 59 -6.16 23.77 -1.92
N TYR A 60 -7.12 23.96 -1.00
CA TYR A 60 -7.18 25.17 -0.18
C TYR A 60 -5.99 25.31 0.75
N ILE A 61 -5.48 24.20 1.27
CA ILE A 61 -4.26 24.18 2.08
C ILE A 61 -3.05 24.50 1.21
N ALA A 62 -2.90 23.82 0.05
CA ALA A 62 -1.77 24.02 -0.86
C ALA A 62 -1.70 25.44 -1.44
N THR A 63 -2.85 26.10 -1.63
CA THR A 63 -2.95 27.49 -2.11
C THR A 63 -2.92 28.52 -0.98
N TRP A 64 -2.68 28.10 0.28
CA TRP A 64 -2.67 28.94 1.47
C TRP A 64 -3.98 29.72 1.72
N ARG A 65 -5.10 29.27 1.15
CA ARG A 65 -6.38 29.97 1.23
C ARG A 65 -7.10 29.70 2.56
N ASP A 66 -7.08 28.46 3.01
CA ASP A 66 -7.59 28.08 4.34
C ASP A 66 -6.75 26.90 4.88
N PRO A 67 -5.55 27.19 5.43
CA PRO A 67 -4.60 26.15 5.81
C PRO A 67 -5.05 25.32 7.02
N LEU A 68 -5.93 25.85 7.87
CA LEU A 68 -6.48 25.13 9.03
C LEU A 68 -7.88 24.55 8.77
N LEU A 69 -8.43 24.72 7.57
CA LEU A 69 -9.79 24.31 7.21
C LEU A 69 -10.86 24.87 8.16
N LEU A 70 -10.65 26.08 8.68
CA LEU A 70 -11.55 26.68 9.68
C LEU A 70 -12.93 27.02 9.12
N THR A 71 -13.02 27.16 7.79
CA THR A 71 -14.28 27.46 7.09
C THR A 71 -15.05 26.20 6.70
N GLN A 72 -14.48 25.01 6.91
CA GLN A 72 -15.05 23.74 6.46
C GLN A 72 -15.50 22.87 7.64
N ALA A 73 -16.61 22.15 7.48
CA ALA A 73 -17.11 21.21 8.49
C ALA A 73 -16.32 19.89 8.42
N VAL A 74 -15.13 19.89 8.99
CA VAL A 74 -14.24 18.72 9.02
C VAL A 74 -14.62 17.80 10.18
N ASP A 75 -15.36 16.72 9.87
CA ASP A 75 -15.77 15.70 10.85
C ASP A 75 -14.72 14.58 11.06
N LYS A 76 -13.79 14.43 10.11
CA LYS A 76 -12.74 13.39 10.13
C LYS A 76 -11.36 13.97 10.48
N PRO A 77 -10.46 13.19 11.11
CA PRO A 77 -9.11 13.67 11.40
C PRO A 77 -8.37 14.07 10.11
N PRO A 78 -7.77 15.27 10.04
CA PRO A 78 -7.36 15.89 8.77
C PRO A 78 -6.03 15.39 8.19
N LEU A 79 -5.42 14.35 8.76
CA LEU A 79 -4.09 13.87 8.38
C LEU A 79 -3.98 13.56 6.87
N ALA A 80 -4.98 12.87 6.32
CA ALA A 80 -4.99 12.51 4.90
C ALA A 80 -5.03 13.76 4.00
N ILE A 81 -5.76 14.80 4.40
CA ILE A 81 -5.91 16.04 3.64
C ILE A 81 -4.60 16.82 3.61
N TYR A 82 -3.89 16.91 4.76
CA TYR A 82 -2.57 17.54 4.81
C TYR A 82 -1.52 16.78 4.01
N LEU A 83 -1.58 15.44 4.03
CA LEU A 83 -0.68 14.62 3.23
C LEU A 83 -0.89 14.85 1.74
N GLN A 84 -2.15 14.93 1.29
CA GLN A 84 -2.49 15.27 -0.09
C GLN A 84 -2.06 16.70 -0.45
N ALA A 85 -2.26 17.67 0.44
CA ALA A 85 -1.83 19.05 0.24
C ALA A 85 -0.32 19.19 0.00
N LEU A 86 0.49 18.31 0.61
CA LEU A 86 1.93 18.25 0.41
C LEU A 86 2.31 17.82 -1.01
N PHE A 87 1.50 16.99 -1.67
CA PHE A 87 1.78 16.46 -3.01
C PHE A 87 1.36 17.42 -4.13
N TYR A 88 0.41 18.32 -3.90
CA TYR A 88 0.03 19.34 -4.88
C TYR A 88 1.17 20.19 -5.44
N PRO A 89 2.12 20.72 -4.64
CA PRO A 89 3.26 21.44 -5.20
C PRO A 89 4.25 20.55 -5.96
N LEU A 90 4.28 19.23 -5.72
CA LEU A 90 5.18 18.30 -6.42
C LEU A 90 4.61 17.85 -7.77
N PHE A 91 3.32 17.56 -7.85
CA PHE A 91 2.69 16.94 -9.02
C PHE A 91 1.67 17.85 -9.72
N GLY A 92 1.29 18.97 -9.11
CA GLY A 92 0.22 19.84 -9.58
C GLY A 92 -1.17 19.27 -9.25
N PRO A 93 -2.25 20.01 -9.58
CA PRO A 93 -3.62 19.54 -9.44
C PRO A 93 -3.93 18.51 -10.53
N VAL A 94 -3.57 17.26 -10.29
CA VAL A 94 -3.83 16.12 -11.18
C VAL A 94 -4.78 15.14 -10.50
N GLU A 95 -5.48 14.36 -11.31
CA GLU A 95 -6.63 13.52 -10.89
C GLU A 95 -6.23 12.38 -9.93
N TRP A 96 -4.94 12.11 -9.78
CA TRP A 96 -4.40 11.06 -8.91
C TRP A 96 -3.53 11.60 -7.77
N ALA A 97 -3.33 12.93 -7.67
CA ALA A 97 -2.47 13.58 -6.67
C ALA A 97 -3.22 14.70 -5.94
#